data_AF-A0A2P8ABF3-F1
#
_entry.id   AF-A0A2P8ABF3-F1
#
_cell.length_a   1.000
_cell.length_b   1.000
_cell.length_c   1.000
_cell.angle_alpha   90.00
_cell.angle_beta   90.00
_cell.angle_gamma   90.00
#
_symmetry.space_group_name_H-M   'P 1'
#
loop_
_entity.id
_entity.type
_entity.pdbx_description
1 polymer ?
#
loop_
_entity_poly.entity_id
_entity_poly.type
_entity_poly.pdbx_seq_one_letter_code
_entity_poly.pdbx_strand_id
1 'polypeptide(L)'
;MASDIVEWVRGALKPRLHFILAENLLHCGCYRSAIKQCHRGMQCNVDDTALLSLQQMILQSVRAHFERSGETPPEPLESDQEAWPDAGLVRRECYPWNQIEPDRFSQESLDFVNAEMAKCAPKLEVKAVDLPALTADSEEKISKQLGVFAKEDLNPGEIILNETSLLTANNRLQDPLCDACGVDIETGRSDSSAACEECYTVFCSDECLEAANESYHAAVCDKDVDSLARDVPPAQAADSLYLLLLLRSLAMAETQDTHPLNLKELKFIWGDYHAIPLSKHWQAFTPTNPFSSLPRTLPFNFSLSVELPFHILTKMDVNIFTTFRHYDVWIFNTLYAKFRGTASARFSKAAQATGGLKLGRKMQGPEVSAVHPCWCLANHSCDPNVGWEWGGKVHFKVRESRVEWKRQSQGKGETKVQNVPGIAKGKEIVNHYCDVGLKVGDRRAWAVGALGGNCRCERCVWEAGEE
;
A
#
# COMPACT_ATOMS: atom_id res chain seq x y z
N MET A 1 -15.66 16.45 43.19
CA MET A 1 -16.08 15.57 42.08
C MET A 1 -15.35 15.89 40.77
N ALA A 2 -15.53 17.06 40.14
CA ALA A 2 -14.79 17.38 38.91
C ALA A 2 -13.26 17.54 39.12
N SER A 3 -12.83 18.13 40.25
CA SER A 3 -11.41 18.23 40.63
C SER A 3 -10.78 16.84 40.81
N ASP A 4 -11.48 15.95 41.51
CA ASP A 4 -11.01 14.59 41.82
C ASP A 4 -10.84 13.74 40.55
N ILE A 5 -11.72 13.91 39.55
CA ILE A 5 -11.61 13.23 38.25
C ILE A 5 -10.40 13.75 37.47
N VAL A 6 -10.18 15.06 37.42
CA VAL A 6 -9.03 15.65 36.72
C VAL A 6 -7.71 15.22 37.36
N GLU A 7 -7.65 15.20 38.70
CA GLU A 7 -6.50 14.71 39.44
C GLU A 7 -6.26 13.21 39.22
N TRP A 8 -7.31 12.39 39.23
CA TRP A 8 -7.20 10.95 38.93
C TRP A 8 -6.72 10.71 37.49
N VAL A 9 -7.27 11.44 36.50
CA VAL A 9 -6.82 11.34 35.11
C VAL A 9 -5.34 11.71 34.99
N ARG A 10 -4.91 12.79 35.65
CA ARG A 10 -3.53 13.27 35.58
C ARG A 10 -2.55 12.35 36.29
N GLY A 11 -2.87 11.91 37.50
CA GLY A 11 -1.95 11.19 38.38
C GLY A 11 -1.94 9.68 38.19
N ALA A 12 -3.06 9.08 37.76
CA ALA A 12 -3.17 7.63 37.63
C ALA A 12 -3.36 7.17 36.18
N LEU A 13 -4.28 7.78 35.43
CA LEU A 13 -4.62 7.31 34.09
C LEU A 13 -3.55 7.67 33.05
N LYS A 14 -3.11 8.93 33.03
CA LYS A 14 -2.18 9.44 32.01
C LYS A 14 -0.82 8.72 32.00
N PRO A 15 -0.13 8.46 33.14
CA PRO A 15 1.10 7.66 33.15
C PRO A 15 0.85 6.26 32.57
N ARG A 16 -0.28 5.63 32.94
CA ARG A 16 -0.64 4.29 32.46
C ARG A 16 -0.89 4.26 30.95
N LEU A 17 -1.55 5.28 30.39
CA LEU A 17 -1.75 5.39 28.94
C LEU A 17 -0.42 5.55 28.20
N HIS A 18 0.49 6.40 28.70
CA HIS A 18 1.82 6.55 28.13
C HIS A 18 2.66 5.27 28.22
N PHE A 19 2.57 4.53 29.34
CA PHE A 19 3.20 3.22 29.48
C PHE A 19 2.70 2.24 28.41
N ILE A 20 1.39 2.06 28.29
CA ILE A 20 0.78 1.12 27.32
C ILE A 20 1.20 1.50 25.90
N LEU A 21 1.12 2.78 25.55
CA LEU A 21 1.51 3.24 24.22
C LEU A 21 3.01 3.02 23.95
N ALA A 22 3.88 3.38 24.89
CA ALA A 22 5.32 3.22 24.74
C ALA A 22 5.72 1.74 24.61
N GLU A 23 5.10 0.84 25.38
CA GLU A 23 5.32 -0.61 25.32
C GLU A 23 4.93 -1.18 23.95
N ASN A 24 3.76 -0.80 23.43
CA ASN A 24 3.32 -1.27 22.11
C ASN A 24 4.19 -0.69 20.98
N LEU A 25 4.61 0.57 21.08
CA LEU A 25 5.53 1.18 20.12
C LEU A 25 6.91 0.52 20.10
N LEU A 26 7.41 0.12 21.28
CA LEU A 26 8.62 -0.68 21.40
C LEU A 26 8.47 -2.01 20.64
N HIS A 27 7.35 -2.72 20.83
CA HIS A 27 7.08 -3.96 20.11
C HIS A 27 6.99 -3.78 18.59
N CYS A 28 6.43 -2.66 18.13
CA CYS A 28 6.37 -2.30 16.71
C CYS A 28 7.70 -1.79 16.13
N GLY A 29 8.80 -1.73 16.91
CA GLY A 29 10.10 -1.23 16.46
C GLY A 29 10.17 0.31 16.32
N CYS A 30 9.20 1.04 16.87
CA CYS A 30 9.13 2.50 16.83
C CYS A 30 9.86 3.09 18.06
N TYR A 31 11.17 2.89 18.16
CA TYR A 31 11.92 3.17 19.41
C TYR A 31 11.95 4.65 19.77
N ARG A 32 12.14 5.54 18.79
CA ARG A 32 12.10 6.99 19.00
C ARG A 32 10.73 7.44 19.52
N SER A 33 9.65 6.96 18.91
CA SER A 33 8.29 7.26 19.39
C SER A 33 8.04 6.66 20.78
N ALA A 34 8.51 5.43 21.03
CA ALA A 34 8.37 4.76 22.32
C ALA A 34 9.04 5.55 23.46
N ILE A 35 10.28 6.01 23.27
CA ILE A 35 10.99 6.76 24.32
C ILE A 35 10.32 8.11 24.60
N LYS A 36 9.85 8.82 23.57
CA LYS A 36 9.11 10.08 23.72
C LYS A 36 7.84 9.88 24.57
N GLN A 37 7.08 8.81 24.32
CA GLN A 37 5.90 8.50 25.13
C GLN A 37 6.26 8.05 26.55
N CYS A 38 7.33 7.26 26.71
CA CYS A 38 7.83 6.86 28.02
C CYS A 38 8.21 8.07 28.88
N HIS A 39 8.95 9.04 28.32
CA HIS A 39 9.31 10.29 29.01
C HIS A 39 8.10 11.13 29.38
N ARG A 40 7.09 11.26 28.51
CA ARG A 40 5.83 11.95 28.82
C ARG A 40 5.08 11.29 29.99
N GLY A 41 5.12 9.97 30.08
CA GLY A 41 4.61 9.22 31.24
C GLY A 41 5.36 9.57 32.52
N MET A 42 6.70 9.57 32.47
CA MET A 42 7.55 9.86 33.64
C MET A 42 7.41 11.30 34.12
N GLN A 43 7.12 12.26 33.22
CA GLN A 43 6.81 13.64 33.62
C GLN A 43 5.54 13.73 34.48
N CYS A 44 4.64 12.75 34.38
CA CYS A 44 3.43 12.68 35.20
C CYS A 44 3.68 12.00 36.56
N ASN A 45 4.63 11.05 36.61
CA ASN A 45 5.09 10.38 37.83
C ASN A 45 6.56 9.94 37.67
N VAL A 46 7.49 10.68 38.28
CA VAL A 46 8.93 10.48 38.07
C VAL A 46 9.46 9.17 38.67
N ASP A 47 8.79 8.67 39.70
CA ASP A 47 9.20 7.45 40.43
C ASP A 47 8.41 6.20 39.98
N ASP A 48 7.73 6.28 38.83
CA ASP A 48 7.02 5.15 38.26
C ASP A 48 8.01 4.05 37.81
N THR A 49 8.10 2.99 38.61
CA THR A 49 9.03 1.88 38.41
C THR A 49 8.78 1.12 37.12
N ALA A 50 7.53 1.07 36.63
CA ALA A 50 7.20 0.41 35.38
C ALA A 50 7.72 1.22 34.18
N LEU A 51 7.54 2.54 34.20
CA LEU A 51 8.09 3.43 33.16
C LEU A 51 9.63 3.45 33.18
N LEU A 52 10.25 3.45 34.34
CA LEU A 52 11.72 3.34 34.48
C LEU A 52 12.24 2.02 33.88
N SER A 53 11.56 0.90 34.17
CA SER A 53 11.90 -0.40 33.57
C SER A 53 11.70 -0.40 32.05
N LEU A 54 10.63 0.22 31.57
CA LEU A 54 10.34 0.31 30.14
C LEU A 54 11.39 1.14 29.40
N GLN A 55 11.82 2.26 29.97
CA GLN A 55 12.93 3.07 29.43
C GLN A 55 14.20 2.23 29.24
N GLN A 56 14.57 1.40 30.23
CA GLN A 56 15.73 0.52 30.12
C GLN A 56 15.56 -0.52 29.01
N MET A 57 14.37 -1.11 28.86
CA MET A 57 14.07 -2.05 27.77
C MET A 57 14.16 -1.40 26.39
N ILE A 58 13.71 -0.16 26.25
CA ILE A 58 13.83 0.61 25.00
C ILE A 58 15.30 0.82 24.67
N LEU A 59 16.12 1.29 25.62
CA LEU A 59 17.55 1.52 25.41
C LEU A 59 18.29 0.24 24.98
N GLN A 60 18.00 -0.89 25.64
CA GLN A 60 18.57 -2.19 25.26
C GLN A 60 18.17 -2.60 23.84
N SER A 61 16.91 -2.37 23.46
CA SER A 61 16.40 -2.71 22.12
C SER A 61 17.01 -1.86 21.02
N VAL A 62 17.27 -0.58 21.29
CA VAL A 62 17.99 0.33 20.37
C VAL A 62 19.43 -0.13 20.18
N ARG A 63 20.16 -0.46 21.27
CA ARG A 63 21.53 -1.00 21.16
C ARG A 63 21.58 -2.27 20.33
N ALA A 64 20.69 -3.21 20.62
CA ALA A 64 20.59 -4.47 19.88
C ALA A 64 20.20 -4.25 18.40
N HIS A 65 19.49 -3.16 18.06
CA HIS A 65 19.24 -2.80 16.67
C HIS A 65 20.53 -2.38 15.95
N PHE A 66 21.28 -1.42 16.52
CA PHE A 66 22.55 -0.95 15.93
C PHE A 66 23.58 -2.08 15.78
N GLU A 67 23.68 -2.96 16.77
CA GLU A 67 24.55 -4.15 16.70
C GLU A 67 24.17 -5.08 15.53
N ARG A 68 22.87 -5.28 15.28
CA ARG A 68 22.39 -6.14 14.18
C ARG A 68 22.50 -5.47 12.81
N SER A 69 22.28 -4.15 12.72
CA SER A 69 22.38 -3.41 11.46
C SER A 69 23.83 -3.13 11.06
N GLY A 70 24.76 -3.16 12.02
CA GLY A 70 26.16 -2.75 11.81
C GLY A 70 26.34 -1.24 11.71
N GLU A 71 25.30 -0.47 12.05
CA GLU A 71 25.35 1.00 12.10
C GLU A 71 25.97 1.48 13.42
N THR A 72 26.71 2.59 13.38
CA THR A 72 27.32 3.17 14.57
C THR A 72 26.27 3.94 15.39
N PRO A 73 26.00 3.57 16.66
CA PRO A 73 25.10 4.33 17.51
C PRO A 73 25.72 5.68 17.91
N PRO A 74 24.90 6.69 18.26
CA PRO A 74 25.39 7.89 18.94
C PRO A 74 25.99 7.54 20.31
N GLU A 75 26.98 8.32 20.77
CA GLU A 75 27.67 8.11 22.06
C GLU A 75 27.68 9.41 22.88
N PRO A 76 27.00 9.45 24.05
CA PRO A 76 26.14 8.41 24.62
C PRO A 76 24.89 8.17 23.76
N LEU A 77 24.27 6.98 23.85
CA LEU A 77 23.12 6.58 23.02
C LEU A 77 21.96 7.59 23.06
N GLU A 78 21.76 8.21 24.20
CA GLU A 78 20.71 9.17 24.48
C GLU A 78 21.00 10.57 23.93
N SER A 79 22.21 10.82 23.40
CA SER A 79 22.63 12.14 22.89
C SER A 79 21.90 12.55 21.61
N ASP A 80 21.44 11.59 20.81
CA ASP A 80 20.66 11.84 19.61
C ASP A 80 19.55 10.80 19.43
N GLN A 81 18.41 11.05 20.08
CA GLN A 81 17.22 10.20 19.96
C GLN A 81 16.53 10.33 18.60
N GLU A 82 16.81 11.40 17.83
CA GLU A 82 16.20 11.59 16.51
C GLU A 82 16.76 10.62 15.48
N ALA A 83 18.01 10.18 15.67
CA ALA A 83 18.67 9.14 14.89
C ALA A 83 18.17 7.71 15.22
N TRP A 84 17.34 7.52 16.26
CA TRP A 84 16.87 6.19 16.62
C TRP A 84 15.88 5.65 15.57
N PRO A 85 15.91 4.33 15.29
CA PRO A 85 14.92 3.69 14.43
C PRO A 85 13.49 3.94 14.95
N ASP A 86 12.59 4.23 14.02
CA ASP A 86 11.21 4.61 14.36
C ASP A 86 10.17 3.95 13.44
N ALA A 87 10.51 2.77 12.95
CA ALA A 87 9.68 1.98 12.05
C ALA A 87 9.97 0.49 12.20
N GLY A 88 8.96 -0.32 11.92
CA GLY A 88 9.08 -1.78 11.91
C GLY A 88 8.01 -2.43 11.04
N LEU A 89 7.75 -3.70 11.31
CA LEU A 89 6.74 -4.50 10.62
C LEU A 89 5.71 -5.00 11.65
N VAL A 90 4.43 -4.89 11.30
CA VAL A 90 3.29 -5.44 12.05
C VAL A 90 2.56 -6.50 11.21
N ARG A 91 1.59 -7.16 11.83
CA ARG A 91 0.80 -8.20 11.17
C ARG A 91 -0.01 -7.61 9.99
N ARG A 92 -0.05 -8.36 8.89
CA ARG A 92 -0.90 -8.09 7.72
C ARG A 92 -1.95 -9.18 7.67
N GLU A 93 -3.14 -8.91 8.19
CA GLU A 93 -4.17 -9.93 8.39
C GLU A 93 -5.58 -9.39 8.16
N CYS A 94 -6.51 -10.31 7.88
CA CYS A 94 -7.93 -10.02 8.01
C CYS A 94 -8.31 -10.15 9.49
N TYR A 95 -8.62 -9.02 10.14
CA TYR A 95 -8.96 -9.02 11.56
C TYR A 95 -10.23 -9.86 11.81
N PRO A 96 -10.28 -10.68 12.89
CA PRO A 96 -11.44 -11.53 13.19
C PRO A 96 -12.77 -10.77 13.36
N TRP A 97 -12.71 -9.50 13.76
CA TRP A 97 -13.89 -8.64 13.92
C TRP A 97 -14.23 -7.83 12.65
N ASN A 98 -13.43 -7.93 11.58
CA ASN A 98 -13.74 -7.28 10.31
C ASN A 98 -14.87 -8.03 9.60
N GLN A 99 -16.10 -7.56 9.78
CA GLN A 99 -17.29 -8.11 9.12
C GLN A 99 -17.57 -7.47 7.74
N ILE A 100 -16.66 -6.62 7.24
CA ILE A 100 -16.85 -5.81 6.02
C ILE A 100 -16.07 -6.41 4.83
N GLU A 101 -14.96 -7.10 5.09
CA GLU A 101 -14.19 -7.79 4.05
C GLU A 101 -15.09 -8.82 3.33
N PRO A 102 -15.27 -8.72 2.00
CA PRO A 102 -16.19 -9.59 1.28
C PRO A 102 -15.58 -10.97 1.05
N ASP A 103 -16.45 -11.97 0.83
CA ASP A 103 -16.04 -13.14 0.06
C ASP A 103 -15.87 -12.72 -1.41
N ARG A 104 -14.61 -12.47 -1.81
CA ARG A 104 -14.22 -12.05 -3.16
C ARG A 104 -14.58 -13.08 -4.23
N PHE A 105 -14.85 -14.34 -3.86
CA PHE A 105 -15.14 -15.43 -4.78
C PHE A 105 -16.63 -15.78 -4.86
N SER A 106 -17.46 -15.14 -4.05
CA SER A 106 -18.91 -15.30 -4.14
C SER A 106 -19.43 -14.79 -5.49
N GLN A 107 -20.55 -15.35 -5.94
CA GLN A 107 -21.17 -14.93 -7.20
C GLN A 107 -21.55 -13.44 -7.17
N GLU A 108 -22.06 -12.95 -6.04
CA GLU A 108 -22.40 -11.53 -5.84
C GLU A 108 -21.18 -10.61 -6.03
N SER A 109 -20.04 -10.94 -5.41
CA SER A 109 -18.79 -10.20 -5.60
C SER A 109 -18.32 -10.24 -7.06
N LEU A 110 -18.37 -11.41 -7.70
CA LEU A 110 -17.97 -11.56 -9.10
C LEU A 110 -18.88 -10.78 -10.04
N ASP A 111 -20.20 -10.78 -9.81
CA ASP A 111 -21.16 -10.03 -10.62
C ASP A 111 -20.91 -8.52 -10.50
N PHE A 112 -20.70 -8.03 -9.28
CA PHE A 112 -20.36 -6.62 -9.04
C PHE A 112 -19.05 -6.24 -9.74
N VAL A 113 -17.97 -7.00 -9.52
CA VAL A 113 -16.66 -6.71 -10.11
C VAL A 113 -16.69 -6.80 -11.63
N ASN A 114 -17.43 -7.74 -12.21
CA ASN A 114 -17.62 -7.83 -13.66
C ASN A 114 -18.42 -6.65 -14.22
N ALA A 115 -19.41 -6.15 -13.48
CA ALA A 115 -20.14 -4.94 -13.86
C ALA A 115 -19.24 -3.71 -13.88
N GLU A 116 -18.35 -3.55 -12.91
CA GLU A 116 -17.34 -2.48 -12.92
C GLU A 116 -16.32 -2.66 -14.06
N MET A 117 -15.79 -3.89 -14.25
CA MET A 117 -14.86 -4.23 -15.34
C MET A 117 -15.47 -3.90 -16.71
N ALA A 118 -16.75 -4.15 -16.93
CA ALA A 118 -17.43 -3.88 -18.19
C ALA A 118 -17.43 -2.39 -18.58
N LYS A 119 -17.33 -1.47 -17.61
CA LYS A 119 -17.29 -0.02 -17.85
C LYS A 119 -15.99 0.43 -18.51
N CYS A 120 -14.86 -0.22 -18.20
CA CYS A 120 -13.53 0.16 -18.69
C CYS A 120 -12.85 -0.89 -19.60
N ALA A 121 -13.37 -2.11 -19.62
CA ALA A 121 -12.81 -3.25 -20.36
C ALA A 121 -13.92 -4.23 -20.79
N PRO A 122 -14.81 -3.82 -21.72
CA PRO A 122 -16.00 -4.60 -22.08
C PRO A 122 -15.70 -5.94 -22.74
N LYS A 123 -14.45 -6.21 -23.15
CA LYS A 123 -13.99 -7.49 -23.71
C LYS A 123 -13.42 -8.45 -22.67
N LEU A 124 -13.33 -8.01 -21.42
CA LEU A 124 -12.76 -8.78 -20.32
C LEU A 124 -13.82 -9.19 -19.30
N GLU A 125 -13.50 -10.22 -18.53
CA GLU A 125 -14.28 -10.70 -17.39
C GLU A 125 -13.35 -11.15 -16.26
N VAL A 126 -13.84 -11.09 -15.04
CA VAL A 126 -13.13 -11.52 -13.82
C VAL A 126 -13.66 -12.87 -13.37
N LYS A 127 -12.75 -13.79 -13.07
CA LYS A 127 -13.06 -15.14 -12.57
C LYS A 127 -12.16 -15.49 -11.39
N ALA A 128 -12.59 -16.47 -10.60
CA ALA A 128 -11.68 -17.14 -9.69
C ALA A 128 -10.71 -18.03 -10.47
N VAL A 129 -9.43 -18.04 -10.06
CA VAL A 129 -8.36 -18.82 -10.65
C VAL A 129 -7.50 -19.43 -9.54
N ASP A 130 -7.06 -20.66 -9.78
CA ASP A 130 -6.15 -21.38 -8.90
C ASP A 130 -4.71 -21.11 -9.35
N LEU A 131 -3.96 -20.39 -8.52
CA LEU A 131 -2.55 -20.09 -8.78
C LEU A 131 -1.64 -20.96 -7.92
N PRO A 132 -0.38 -21.21 -8.32
CA PRO A 132 0.57 -21.88 -7.45
C PRO A 132 0.82 -21.08 -6.17
N ALA A 133 0.91 -21.77 -5.03
CA ALA A 133 1.44 -21.15 -3.82
C ALA A 133 2.91 -20.74 -4.05
N LEU A 134 3.26 -19.53 -3.61
CA LEU A 134 4.54 -18.88 -3.89
C LEU A 134 5.57 -19.02 -2.75
N THR A 135 5.12 -19.42 -1.56
CA THR A 135 5.97 -19.70 -0.41
C THR A 135 6.29 -21.20 -0.35
N ALA A 136 7.56 -21.54 -0.17
CA ALA A 136 8.02 -22.94 -0.17
C ALA A 136 7.47 -23.74 1.03
N ASP A 137 7.14 -23.06 2.13
CA ASP A 137 6.66 -23.65 3.38
C ASP A 137 5.13 -23.70 3.48
N SER A 138 4.41 -23.34 2.42
CA SER A 138 2.94 -23.45 2.40
C SER A 138 2.52 -24.91 2.37
N GLU A 139 1.70 -25.34 3.33
CA GLU A 139 1.02 -26.65 3.28
C GLU A 139 0.10 -26.74 2.05
N GLU A 140 -0.42 -25.60 1.58
CA GLU A 140 -1.24 -25.49 0.39
C GLU A 140 -0.37 -25.34 -0.86
N LYS A 141 -0.62 -26.16 -1.88
CA LYS A 141 0.06 -26.07 -3.19
C LYS A 141 -0.56 -25.03 -4.12
N ILE A 142 -1.80 -24.63 -3.83
CA ILE A 142 -2.65 -23.78 -4.66
C ILE A 142 -3.17 -22.64 -3.80
N SER A 143 -3.17 -21.43 -4.35
CA SER A 143 -3.78 -20.23 -3.78
C SER A 143 -4.87 -19.76 -4.73
N LYS A 144 -6.11 -19.72 -4.24
CA LYS A 144 -7.25 -19.23 -5.00
C LYS A 144 -7.21 -17.70 -5.05
N GLN A 145 -7.21 -17.13 -6.25
CA GLN A 145 -7.18 -15.68 -6.51
C GLN A 145 -8.25 -15.28 -7.53
N LEU A 146 -8.41 -13.97 -7.73
CA LEU A 146 -9.13 -13.46 -8.89
C LEU A 146 -8.15 -13.31 -10.06
N GLY A 147 -8.65 -13.47 -11.28
CA GLY A 147 -7.92 -13.27 -12.52
C GLY A 147 -8.82 -12.67 -13.58
N VAL A 148 -8.21 -12.02 -14.57
CA VAL A 148 -8.92 -11.38 -15.69
C VAL A 148 -8.80 -12.27 -16.91
N PHE A 149 -9.89 -12.46 -17.65
CA PHE A 149 -9.96 -13.37 -18.80
C PHE A 149 -10.60 -12.69 -20.01
N ALA A 150 -10.16 -13.08 -21.20
CA ALA A 150 -10.72 -12.58 -22.45
C ALA A 150 -12.09 -13.23 -22.73
N LYS A 151 -13.11 -12.42 -23.04
CA LYS A 151 -14.45 -12.91 -23.47
C LYS A 151 -14.51 -13.28 -24.94
N GLU A 152 -13.56 -12.79 -25.73
CA GLU A 152 -13.41 -12.98 -27.17
C GLU A 152 -11.92 -13.00 -27.55
N ASP A 153 -11.61 -13.26 -28.81
CA ASP A 153 -10.25 -13.18 -29.32
C ASP A 153 -9.81 -11.71 -29.40
N LEU A 154 -8.58 -11.42 -28.96
CA LEU A 154 -8.01 -10.07 -28.87
C LEU A 154 -6.78 -9.98 -29.77
N ASN A 155 -6.73 -8.92 -30.56
CA ASN A 155 -5.69 -8.74 -31.57
C ASN A 155 -4.41 -8.14 -30.96
N PRO A 156 -3.24 -8.46 -31.52
CA PRO A 156 -1.99 -7.75 -31.18
C PRO A 156 -2.16 -6.23 -31.33
N GLY A 157 -1.68 -5.47 -30.35
CA GLY A 157 -1.73 -4.01 -30.34
C GLY A 157 -3.07 -3.41 -29.91
N GLU A 158 -4.10 -4.22 -29.68
CA GLU A 158 -5.42 -3.76 -29.23
C GLU A 158 -5.38 -3.21 -27.79
N ILE A 159 -6.06 -2.08 -27.53
CA ILE A 159 -6.30 -1.57 -26.18
C ILE A 159 -7.55 -2.23 -25.63
N ILE A 160 -7.40 -3.01 -24.56
CA ILE A 160 -8.46 -3.89 -24.02
C ILE A 160 -8.95 -3.49 -22.63
N LEU A 161 -8.25 -2.55 -21.97
CA LEU A 161 -8.65 -1.91 -20.74
C LEU A 161 -8.28 -0.43 -20.80
N ASN A 162 -9.16 0.44 -20.32
CA ASN A 162 -8.97 1.88 -20.23
C ASN A 162 -9.66 2.40 -18.96
N GLU A 163 -8.93 2.41 -17.86
CA GLU A 163 -9.46 2.71 -16.53
C GLU A 163 -8.94 4.05 -16.02
N THR A 164 -9.84 4.86 -15.46
CA THR A 164 -9.51 6.09 -14.73
C THR A 164 -9.71 5.83 -13.25
N SER A 165 -8.79 6.27 -12.40
CA SER A 165 -8.94 6.17 -10.94
C SER A 165 -9.02 7.54 -10.29
N LEU A 166 -10.07 7.75 -9.49
CA LEU A 166 -10.21 8.90 -8.60
C LEU A 166 -9.52 8.65 -7.24
N LEU A 167 -9.20 7.40 -6.93
CA LEU A 167 -8.34 7.05 -5.81
C LEU A 167 -6.87 7.23 -6.24
N THR A 168 -6.55 8.48 -6.60
CA THR A 168 -5.24 8.94 -7.04
C THR A 168 -4.69 9.96 -6.06
N ALA A 169 -3.42 9.77 -5.70
CA ALA A 169 -2.64 10.63 -4.84
C ALA A 169 -1.43 11.14 -5.63
N ASN A 170 -1.14 12.43 -5.52
CA ASN A 170 0.02 13.05 -6.13
C ASN A 170 0.82 13.80 -5.07
N ASN A 171 2.14 13.81 -5.23
CA ASN A 171 3.01 14.65 -4.43
C ASN A 171 3.10 16.02 -5.11
N ARG A 172 2.13 16.92 -4.83
CA ARG A 172 1.96 18.25 -5.45
C ARG A 172 3.16 19.20 -5.34
N LEU A 173 4.26 18.77 -4.72
CA LEU A 173 5.46 19.58 -4.49
C LEU A 173 6.22 19.93 -5.77
N GLN A 174 5.93 19.33 -6.94
CA GLN A 174 6.83 19.45 -8.11
C GLN A 174 6.16 19.75 -9.47
N ASP A 175 4.92 19.32 -9.72
CA ASP A 175 4.36 19.32 -11.08
C ASP A 175 2.88 19.73 -11.14
N PRO A 176 2.42 20.39 -12.23
CA PRO A 176 1.03 20.78 -12.44
C PRO A 176 0.19 19.56 -12.83
N LEU A 177 -0.11 18.71 -11.86
CA LEU A 177 -0.92 17.51 -12.05
C LEU A 177 -2.39 17.77 -11.79
N CYS A 178 -3.26 17.12 -12.58
CA CYS A 178 -4.68 17.03 -12.29
C CYS A 178 -4.88 16.33 -10.94
N ASP A 179 -5.67 16.95 -10.05
CA ASP A 179 -5.92 16.36 -8.74
C ASP A 179 -6.67 15.03 -8.79
N ALA A 180 -7.58 14.87 -9.77
CA ALA A 180 -8.42 13.68 -9.87
C ALA A 180 -7.69 12.47 -10.48
N CYS A 181 -7.00 12.65 -11.61
CA CYS A 181 -6.43 11.52 -12.38
C CYS A 181 -4.89 11.50 -12.42
N GLY A 182 -4.22 12.55 -11.93
CA GLY A 182 -2.76 12.64 -11.91
C GLY A 182 -2.11 12.82 -13.29
N VAL A 183 -2.87 13.19 -14.33
CA VAL A 183 -2.27 13.58 -15.62
C VAL A 183 -1.56 14.92 -15.48
N ASP A 184 -0.43 15.07 -16.18
CA ASP A 184 0.29 16.34 -16.32
C ASP A 184 -0.56 17.30 -17.16
N ILE A 185 -0.97 18.42 -16.56
CA ILE A 185 -1.90 19.38 -17.17
C ILE A 185 -1.25 20.12 -18.34
N GLU A 186 0.05 20.38 -18.28
CA GLU A 186 0.77 21.10 -19.34
C GLU A 186 0.88 20.27 -20.62
N THR A 187 1.16 18.97 -20.47
CA THR A 187 1.23 18.04 -21.61
C THR A 187 -0.12 17.43 -21.99
N GLY A 188 -1.10 17.48 -21.08
CA GLY A 188 -2.46 17.00 -21.28
C GLY A 188 -3.45 18.08 -21.71
N ARG A 189 -3.00 19.28 -22.12
CA ARG A 189 -3.87 20.39 -22.55
C ARG A 189 -4.89 19.94 -23.60
N SER A 190 -6.12 19.73 -23.15
CA SER A 190 -7.29 20.24 -23.87
C SER A 190 -7.43 21.73 -23.51
N ASP A 191 -8.01 22.55 -24.37
CA ASP A 191 -8.21 24.00 -24.12
C ASP A 191 -9.18 24.31 -22.95
N SER A 192 -9.49 23.33 -22.09
CA SER A 192 -10.57 23.30 -21.10
C SER A 192 -10.13 22.78 -19.73
N SER A 193 -9.00 23.25 -19.18
CA SER A 193 -8.66 22.99 -17.78
C SER A 193 -9.67 23.64 -16.83
N ALA A 194 -10.15 22.90 -15.84
CA ALA A 194 -11.12 23.38 -14.86
C ALA A 194 -10.44 23.62 -13.50
N ALA A 195 -11.01 24.49 -12.67
CA ALA A 195 -10.53 24.72 -11.32
C ALA A 195 -11.71 24.85 -10.35
N CYS A 196 -11.52 24.40 -9.12
CA CYS A 196 -12.46 24.67 -8.05
C CYS A 196 -12.50 26.17 -7.73
N GLU A 197 -13.69 26.76 -7.67
CA GLU A 197 -13.86 28.20 -7.40
C GLU A 197 -13.46 28.60 -5.97
N GLU A 198 -13.53 27.67 -5.01
CA GLU A 198 -13.24 27.93 -3.61
C GLU A 198 -11.75 27.80 -3.29
N CYS A 199 -11.16 26.64 -3.59
CA CYS A 199 -9.79 26.32 -3.19
C CYS A 199 -8.77 26.35 -4.34
N TYR A 200 -9.20 26.69 -5.57
CA TYR A 200 -8.35 26.81 -6.78
C TYR A 200 -7.59 25.53 -7.17
N THR A 201 -7.99 24.37 -6.64
CA THR A 201 -7.45 23.08 -7.07
C THR A 201 -7.75 22.87 -8.56
N VAL A 202 -6.75 22.43 -9.33
CA VAL A 202 -6.82 22.35 -10.80
C VAL A 202 -7.09 20.91 -11.26
N PHE A 203 -7.93 20.81 -12.28
CA PHE A 203 -8.34 19.58 -12.95
C PHE A 203 -8.09 19.69 -14.46
N CYS A 204 -7.78 18.56 -15.11
CA CYS A 204 -7.49 18.56 -16.55
C CYS A 204 -8.73 18.78 -17.43
N SER A 205 -9.93 18.61 -16.87
CA SER A 205 -11.21 18.81 -17.57
C SER A 205 -12.36 19.00 -16.58
N ASP A 206 -13.52 19.46 -17.07
CA ASP A 206 -14.75 19.57 -16.28
C ASP A 206 -15.22 18.22 -15.76
N GLU A 207 -15.04 17.12 -16.52
CA GLU A 207 -15.41 15.78 -16.05
C GLU A 207 -14.56 15.35 -14.85
N CYS A 208 -13.29 15.74 -14.79
CA CYS A 208 -12.44 15.46 -13.63
C CYS A 208 -12.86 16.30 -12.40
N LEU A 209 -13.29 17.55 -12.61
CA LEU A 209 -13.80 18.40 -11.54
C LEU A 209 -15.13 17.84 -11.00
N GLU A 210 -16.07 17.49 -11.88
CA GLU A 210 -17.37 16.89 -11.49
C GLU A 210 -17.15 15.56 -10.75
N ALA A 211 -16.34 14.67 -11.31
CA ALA A 211 -16.03 13.39 -10.68
C ALA A 211 -15.34 13.57 -9.31
N ALA A 212 -14.46 14.56 -9.17
CA ALA A 212 -13.83 14.87 -7.89
C ALA A 212 -14.86 15.36 -6.86
N ASN A 213 -15.77 16.26 -7.27
CA ASN A 213 -16.84 16.79 -6.42
C ASN A 213 -17.78 15.69 -5.91
N GLU A 214 -18.15 14.75 -6.77
CA GLU A 214 -19.00 13.62 -6.40
C GLU A 214 -18.28 12.60 -5.51
N SER A 215 -16.94 12.49 -5.63
CA SER A 215 -16.22 11.37 -5.03
C SER A 215 -15.45 11.70 -3.77
N TYR A 216 -14.77 12.84 -3.65
CA TYR A 216 -13.89 13.14 -2.50
C TYR A 216 -13.72 14.63 -2.17
N HIS A 217 -13.92 15.53 -3.14
CA HIS A 217 -13.40 16.90 -3.06
C HIS A 217 -14.10 17.70 -1.94
N ALA A 218 -15.39 17.46 -1.73
CA ALA A 218 -16.17 18.11 -0.68
C ALA A 218 -15.55 17.93 0.72
N ALA A 219 -14.98 16.76 1.01
CA ALA A 219 -14.37 16.48 2.31
C ALA A 219 -13.02 17.17 2.54
N VAL A 220 -12.38 17.69 1.48
CA VAL A 220 -11.01 18.26 1.53
C VAL A 220 -10.90 19.70 1.01
N CYS A 221 -11.96 20.23 0.41
CA CYS A 221 -12.00 21.56 -0.17
C CYS A 221 -11.69 22.63 0.88
N ASP A 222 -10.71 23.50 0.59
CA ASP A 222 -10.24 24.59 1.48
C ASP A 222 -9.72 24.16 2.88
N LYS A 223 -9.47 22.86 3.10
CA LYS A 223 -9.01 22.33 4.41
C LYS A 223 -7.50 22.16 4.52
N ASP A 224 -6.77 22.43 3.44
CA ASP A 224 -5.30 22.26 3.35
C ASP A 224 -4.82 20.93 3.97
N VAL A 225 -5.51 19.83 3.68
CA VAL A 225 -5.18 18.50 4.23
C VAL A 225 -3.84 17.99 3.70
N ASP A 226 -3.51 18.33 2.46
CA ASP A 226 -2.30 17.85 1.79
C ASP A 226 -1.02 18.38 2.44
N SER A 227 -1.05 19.51 3.17
CA SER A 227 0.11 20.00 3.93
C SER A 227 0.58 19.07 5.02
N LEU A 228 -0.27 18.16 5.50
CA LEU A 228 0.12 17.14 6.46
C LEU A 228 1.07 16.08 5.87
N ALA A 229 1.13 15.97 4.54
CA ALA A 229 2.01 15.06 3.82
C ALA A 229 3.14 15.80 3.06
N ARG A 230 3.22 17.13 3.19
CA ARG A 230 4.36 17.94 2.72
C ARG A 230 5.47 17.80 3.78
N ASP A 231 6.72 17.59 3.37
CA ASP A 231 7.92 17.48 4.23
C ASP A 231 8.26 16.10 4.82
N VAL A 232 7.96 15.02 4.11
CA VAL A 232 8.42 13.68 4.50
C VAL A 232 9.86 13.46 3.98
N PRO A 233 10.82 12.97 4.79
CA PRO A 233 12.18 12.71 4.32
C PRO A 233 12.19 11.82 3.08
N PRO A 234 13.16 11.94 2.15
CA PRO A 234 13.19 11.15 0.92
C PRO A 234 13.09 9.64 1.15
N ALA A 235 13.68 9.14 2.25
CA ALA A 235 13.61 7.73 2.63
C ALA A 235 12.18 7.23 2.92
N GLN A 236 11.25 8.13 3.21
CA GLN A 236 9.84 7.88 3.50
C GLN A 236 8.92 8.29 2.36
N ALA A 237 9.45 8.71 1.21
CA ALA A 237 8.65 9.22 0.08
C ALA A 237 7.69 8.17 -0.51
N ALA A 238 8.03 6.89 -0.45
CA ALA A 238 7.11 5.82 -0.85
C ALA A 238 5.97 5.64 0.17
N ASP A 239 6.29 5.74 1.47
CA ASP A 239 5.30 5.61 2.53
C ASP A 239 4.37 6.82 2.64
N SER A 240 4.85 8.01 2.28
CA SER A 240 4.03 9.22 2.22
C SER A 240 2.97 9.17 1.12
N LEU A 241 3.26 8.53 -0.01
CA LEU A 241 2.25 8.30 -1.06
C LEU A 241 1.14 7.37 -0.58
N TYR A 242 1.45 6.35 0.21
CA TYR A 242 0.41 5.52 0.81
C TYR A 242 -0.43 6.28 1.83
N LEU A 243 0.16 7.20 2.60
CA LEU A 243 -0.60 8.10 3.48
C LEU A 243 -1.55 9.01 2.67
N LEU A 244 -1.10 9.50 1.50
CA LEU A 244 -1.96 10.29 0.61
C LEU A 244 -3.09 9.44 -0.02
N LEU A 245 -2.84 8.17 -0.34
CA LEU A 245 -3.92 7.24 -0.75
C LEU A 245 -4.90 6.97 0.40
N LEU A 246 -4.40 6.88 1.63
CA LEU A 246 -5.26 6.79 2.81
C LEU A 246 -6.12 8.05 2.92
N LEU A 247 -5.52 9.24 2.89
CA LEU A 247 -6.23 10.53 2.88
C LEU A 247 -7.34 10.54 1.83
N ARG A 248 -7.01 10.19 0.57
CA ARG A 248 -7.99 10.16 -0.52
C ARG A 248 -9.12 9.16 -0.23
N SER A 249 -8.81 7.98 0.32
CA SER A 249 -9.83 7.00 0.71
C SER A 249 -10.75 7.52 1.81
N LEU A 250 -10.20 8.20 2.83
CA LEU A 250 -11.00 8.79 3.91
C LEU A 250 -11.89 9.92 3.39
N ALA A 251 -11.35 10.77 2.51
CA ALA A 251 -12.11 11.82 1.85
C ALA A 251 -13.22 11.27 0.96
N MET A 252 -12.96 10.15 0.28
CA MET A 252 -13.96 9.45 -0.51
C MET A 252 -15.09 8.89 0.35
N ALA A 253 -14.73 8.24 1.46
CA ALA A 253 -15.67 7.69 2.42
C ALA A 253 -16.59 8.77 3.02
N GLU A 254 -16.03 9.91 3.41
CA GLU A 254 -16.79 11.04 3.95
C GLU A 254 -17.70 11.68 2.90
N THR A 255 -17.20 11.93 1.68
CA THR A 255 -18.00 12.53 0.61
C THR A 255 -19.16 11.64 0.16
N GLN A 256 -18.92 10.33 0.13
CA GLN A 256 -19.91 9.34 -0.33
C GLN A 256 -20.75 8.76 0.82
N ASP A 257 -20.56 9.23 2.06
CA ASP A 257 -21.24 8.74 3.27
C ASP A 257 -21.22 7.20 3.38
N THR A 258 -20.02 6.62 3.29
CA THR A 258 -19.83 5.16 3.32
C THR A 258 -18.64 4.77 4.18
N HIS A 259 -18.67 3.54 4.68
CA HIS A 259 -17.51 3.01 5.42
C HIS A 259 -16.28 2.93 4.49
N PRO A 260 -15.06 3.32 4.91
CA PRO A 260 -13.88 3.32 4.04
C PRO A 260 -13.57 1.97 3.37
N LEU A 261 -13.77 0.86 4.09
CA LEU A 261 -13.62 -0.51 3.55
C LEU A 261 -14.72 -0.94 2.57
N ASN A 262 -15.82 -0.18 2.46
CA ASN A 262 -16.90 -0.41 1.51
C ASN A 262 -16.74 0.36 0.18
N LEU A 263 -15.73 1.23 0.06
CA LEU A 263 -15.42 1.90 -1.21
C LEU A 263 -15.21 0.87 -2.32
N LYS A 264 -15.85 1.06 -3.47
CA LYS A 264 -15.81 0.11 -4.60
C LYS A 264 -14.39 -0.09 -5.14
N GLU A 265 -13.55 0.94 -5.01
CA GLU A 265 -12.14 0.95 -5.40
C GLU A 265 -11.28 0.01 -4.54
N LEU A 266 -11.75 -0.37 -3.35
CA LEU A 266 -10.97 -1.06 -2.32
C LEU A 266 -11.57 -2.37 -1.83
N LYS A 267 -12.90 -2.46 -1.81
CA LYS A 267 -13.63 -3.57 -1.20
C LYS A 267 -13.18 -4.93 -1.74
N PHE A 268 -12.96 -5.02 -3.05
CA PHE A 268 -12.70 -6.30 -3.74
C PHE A 268 -11.22 -6.53 -4.12
N ILE A 269 -10.33 -5.58 -3.86
CA ILE A 269 -8.91 -5.72 -4.19
C ILE A 269 -8.16 -6.52 -3.11
N TRP A 270 -7.05 -7.12 -3.51
CA TRP A 270 -6.26 -8.02 -2.66
C TRP A 270 -5.54 -7.28 -1.53
N GLY A 271 -5.64 -7.80 -0.30
CA GLY A 271 -4.96 -7.25 0.88
C GLY A 271 -3.67 -7.96 1.28
N ASP A 272 -3.31 -9.07 0.60
CA ASP A 272 -2.16 -9.94 0.93
C ASP A 272 -2.08 -10.28 2.43
N TYR A 273 -3.22 -10.74 2.95
CA TYR A 273 -3.31 -11.23 4.32
C TYR A 273 -2.63 -12.60 4.44
N HIS A 274 -1.97 -12.86 5.57
CA HIS A 274 -1.47 -14.21 5.83
C HIS A 274 -2.62 -15.23 5.90
N ALA A 275 -2.40 -16.45 5.41
CA ALA A 275 -3.40 -17.52 5.43
C ALA A 275 -3.46 -18.31 6.76
N ILE A 276 -2.66 -17.93 7.77
CA ILE A 276 -2.57 -18.66 9.04
C ILE A 276 -3.90 -18.60 9.82
N PRO A 277 -4.53 -19.76 10.13
CA PRO A 277 -5.76 -19.78 10.92
C PRO A 277 -5.52 -19.35 12.37
N LEU A 278 -5.94 -18.13 12.72
CA LEU A 278 -5.76 -17.60 14.07
C LEU A 278 -6.39 -18.48 15.14
N SER A 279 -7.52 -19.14 14.86
CA SER A 279 -8.15 -20.07 15.81
C SER A 279 -7.27 -21.24 16.26
N LYS A 280 -6.25 -21.61 15.46
CA LYS A 280 -5.31 -22.70 15.75
C LYS A 280 -3.94 -22.22 16.23
N HIS A 281 -3.51 -21.05 15.75
CA HIS A 281 -2.15 -20.54 15.98
C HIS A 281 -2.09 -19.36 16.95
N TRP A 282 -3.23 -18.80 17.34
CA TRP A 282 -3.26 -17.71 18.30
C TRP A 282 -2.71 -18.17 19.64
N GLN A 283 -1.75 -17.39 20.14
CA GLN A 283 -1.20 -17.53 21.47
C GLN A 283 -1.35 -16.19 22.18
N ALA A 284 -1.46 -16.22 23.51
CA ALA A 284 -1.43 -14.99 24.30
C ALA A 284 -0.11 -14.26 24.03
N PHE A 285 -0.19 -12.95 23.76
CA PHE A 285 1.00 -12.14 23.57
C PHE A 285 1.83 -12.14 24.86
N THR A 286 3.15 -12.15 24.71
CA THR A 286 4.09 -11.95 25.82
C THR A 286 5.06 -10.83 25.45
N PRO A 287 5.73 -10.19 26.42
CA PRO A 287 6.73 -9.17 26.10
C PRO A 287 7.84 -9.67 25.16
N THR A 288 8.15 -10.97 25.20
CA THR A 288 9.14 -11.63 24.34
C THR A 288 8.56 -12.15 23.02
N ASN A 289 7.24 -12.26 22.90
CA ASN A 289 6.53 -12.65 21.70
C ASN A 289 5.25 -11.80 21.48
N PRO A 290 5.41 -10.49 21.21
CA PRO A 290 4.28 -9.55 21.19
C PRO A 290 3.32 -9.76 20.02
N PHE A 291 3.74 -10.49 18.98
CA PHE A 291 2.93 -10.80 17.80
C PHE A 291 2.57 -12.29 17.69
N SER A 292 2.75 -13.07 18.76
CA SER A 292 2.39 -14.50 18.83
C SER A 292 2.99 -15.32 17.69
N SER A 293 4.22 -14.98 17.27
CA SER A 293 4.95 -15.60 16.16
C SER A 293 4.25 -15.52 14.80
N LEU A 294 3.23 -14.67 14.65
CA LEU A 294 2.55 -14.46 13.38
C LEU A 294 3.42 -13.60 12.43
N PRO A 295 3.29 -13.80 11.10
CA PRO A 295 4.01 -13.03 10.10
C PRO A 295 3.79 -11.52 10.26
N ARG A 296 4.88 -10.77 10.12
CA ARG A 296 4.89 -9.30 10.18
C ARG A 296 5.39 -8.78 8.85
N THR A 297 4.47 -8.40 7.98
CA THR A 297 4.77 -8.00 6.61
C THR A 297 4.24 -6.61 6.26
N LEU A 298 3.44 -5.98 7.14
CA LEU A 298 2.94 -4.63 6.94
C LEU A 298 3.89 -3.61 7.58
N PRO A 299 4.53 -2.70 6.81
CA PRO A 299 5.31 -1.61 7.38
C PRO A 299 4.49 -0.71 8.27
N PHE A 300 5.06 -0.33 9.41
CA PHE A 300 4.42 0.48 10.43
C PHE A 300 5.40 1.49 11.00
N ASN A 301 4.91 2.71 11.17
CA ASN A 301 5.51 3.71 12.04
C ASN A 301 4.39 4.53 12.68
N PHE A 302 4.64 5.07 13.87
CA PHE A 302 3.59 5.71 14.66
C PHE A 302 2.98 6.93 13.95
N SER A 303 3.82 7.75 13.31
CA SER A 303 3.39 8.99 12.65
C SER A 303 2.46 8.71 11.47
N LEU A 304 2.90 7.94 10.48
CA LEU A 304 2.12 7.65 9.25
C LEU A 304 0.95 6.68 9.50
N SER A 305 1.06 5.79 10.51
CA SER A 305 0.04 4.74 10.72
C SER A 305 -1.03 5.12 11.74
N VAL A 306 -0.77 6.13 12.60
CA VAL A 306 -1.69 6.53 13.67
C VAL A 306 -1.87 8.04 13.75
N GLU A 307 -0.81 8.81 14.01
CA GLU A 307 -0.94 10.24 14.32
C GLU A 307 -1.47 11.06 13.13
N LEU A 308 -0.85 10.93 11.96
CA LEU A 308 -1.24 11.69 10.77
C LEU A 308 -2.62 11.30 10.23
N PRO A 309 -3.03 10.01 10.16
CA PRO A 309 -4.40 9.66 9.82
C PRO A 309 -5.46 10.35 10.70
N PHE A 310 -5.24 10.42 12.03
CA PHE A 310 -6.17 11.13 12.91
C PHE A 310 -6.09 12.66 12.75
N HIS A 311 -4.91 13.23 12.48
CA HIS A 311 -4.79 14.65 12.14
C HIS A 311 -5.50 14.99 10.82
N ILE A 312 -5.43 14.12 9.81
CA ILE A 312 -6.15 14.26 8.54
C ILE A 312 -7.66 14.31 8.79
N LEU A 313 -8.20 13.33 9.52
CA LEU A 313 -9.62 13.30 9.88
C LEU A 313 -10.05 14.56 10.64
N THR A 314 -9.24 15.01 11.59
CA THR A 314 -9.53 16.24 12.35
C THR A 314 -9.53 17.47 11.45
N LYS A 315 -8.57 17.59 10.51
CA LYS A 315 -8.56 18.66 9.50
C LYS A 315 -9.75 18.58 8.54
N MET A 316 -10.30 17.39 8.31
CA MET A 316 -11.52 17.18 7.53
C MET A 316 -12.81 17.48 8.33
N ASP A 317 -12.69 17.99 9.56
CA ASP A 317 -13.78 18.24 10.52
C ASP A 317 -14.49 16.97 11.02
N VAL A 318 -13.83 15.81 10.94
CA VAL A 318 -14.37 14.54 11.45
C VAL A 318 -14.11 14.43 12.95
N ASN A 319 -15.17 14.21 13.73
CA ASN A 319 -15.05 13.94 15.16
C ASN A 319 -14.66 12.49 15.44
N ILE A 320 -13.35 12.26 15.54
CA ILE A 320 -12.71 10.95 15.76
C ILE A 320 -13.20 10.21 17.02
N PHE A 321 -13.77 10.90 18.01
CA PHE A 321 -14.28 10.25 19.23
C PHE A 321 -15.67 9.65 19.05
N THR A 322 -16.40 10.10 18.03
CA THR A 322 -17.76 9.62 17.73
C THR A 322 -17.81 8.70 16.51
N THR A 323 -16.79 8.74 15.65
CA THR A 323 -16.75 8.02 14.38
C THR A 323 -15.82 6.79 14.40
N PHE A 324 -15.41 6.30 15.57
CA PHE A 324 -14.48 5.18 15.73
C PHE A 324 -14.90 3.88 15.00
N ARG A 325 -16.20 3.69 14.70
CA ARG A 325 -16.68 2.54 13.92
C ARG A 325 -16.33 2.64 12.42
N HIS A 326 -16.05 3.84 11.93
CA HIS A 326 -15.64 4.13 10.55
C HIS A 326 -14.14 4.40 10.46
N TYR A 327 -13.56 4.93 11.53
CA TYR A 327 -12.17 5.37 11.58
C TYR A 327 -11.47 4.87 12.83
N ASP A 328 -10.74 3.76 12.67
CA ASP A 328 -9.92 3.12 13.69
C ASP A 328 -8.60 2.68 13.05
N VAL A 329 -7.56 2.48 13.84
CA VAL A 329 -6.22 2.10 13.39
C VAL A 329 -6.23 0.78 12.64
N TRP A 330 -7.08 -0.18 13.03
CA TRP A 330 -7.19 -1.45 12.30
C TRP A 330 -7.76 -1.25 10.90
N ILE A 331 -8.67 -0.28 10.70
CA ILE A 331 -9.22 0.09 9.39
C ILE A 331 -8.12 0.71 8.53
N PHE A 332 -7.33 1.63 9.07
CA PHE A 332 -6.19 2.22 8.37
C PHE A 332 -5.17 1.15 7.95
N ASN A 333 -4.85 0.21 8.85
CA ASN A 333 -3.95 -0.91 8.55
C ASN A 333 -4.51 -1.81 7.44
N THR A 334 -5.82 -2.09 7.44
CA THR A 334 -6.48 -2.85 6.36
C THR A 334 -6.38 -2.11 5.01
N LEU A 335 -6.58 -0.79 5.01
CA LEU A 335 -6.43 0.05 3.80
C LEU A 335 -4.97 0.05 3.31
N TYR A 336 -3.99 0.26 4.20
CA TYR A 336 -2.56 0.17 3.86
C TYR A 336 -2.17 -1.21 3.32
N ALA A 337 -2.70 -2.28 3.91
CA ALA A 337 -2.49 -3.63 3.42
C ALA A 337 -3.03 -3.79 2.00
N LYS A 338 -4.16 -3.18 1.65
CA LYS A 338 -4.67 -3.19 0.26
C LYS A 338 -3.76 -2.37 -0.66
N PHE A 339 -3.45 -1.12 -0.32
CA PHE A 339 -2.65 -0.24 -1.18
C PHE A 339 -1.29 -0.83 -1.56
N ARG A 340 -0.55 -1.40 -0.59
CA ARG A 340 0.80 -1.93 -0.83
C ARG A 340 0.84 -3.12 -1.80
N GLY A 341 -0.27 -3.85 -1.93
CA GLY A 341 -0.37 -4.98 -2.86
C GLY A 341 -0.85 -4.61 -4.26
N THR A 342 -1.50 -3.45 -4.42
CA THR A 342 -2.32 -3.19 -5.62
C THR A 342 -2.20 -1.78 -6.20
N ALA A 343 -1.61 -0.82 -5.47
CA ALA A 343 -1.45 0.53 -5.96
C ALA A 343 -0.39 0.57 -7.07
N SER A 344 -0.74 1.23 -8.17
CA SER A 344 0.21 1.63 -9.20
C SER A 344 0.94 2.89 -8.80
N ALA A 345 2.17 3.06 -9.28
CA ALA A 345 2.97 4.25 -9.05
C ALA A 345 3.64 4.71 -10.35
N ARG A 346 3.69 6.03 -10.57
CA ARG A 346 4.38 6.66 -11.69
C ARG A 346 5.51 7.53 -11.16
N PHE A 347 6.70 7.32 -11.70
CA PHE A 347 7.85 8.20 -11.47
C PHE A 347 7.79 9.43 -12.37
N SER A 348 8.33 10.55 -11.90
CA SER A 348 8.45 11.76 -12.72
C SER A 348 9.34 11.52 -13.94
N LYS A 349 9.18 12.33 -15.00
CA LYS A 349 9.98 12.22 -16.24
C LYS A 349 11.49 12.30 -15.94
N ALA A 350 11.89 13.13 -14.98
CA ALA A 350 13.28 13.26 -14.53
C ALA A 350 13.79 11.98 -13.83
N ALA A 351 12.97 11.37 -12.97
CA ALA A 351 13.31 10.12 -12.31
C ALA A 351 13.39 8.94 -13.30
N GLN A 352 12.46 8.89 -14.28
CA GLN A 352 12.49 7.90 -15.36
C GLN A 352 13.76 8.02 -16.22
N ALA A 353 14.14 9.24 -16.60
CA ALA A 353 15.34 9.50 -17.42
C ALA A 353 16.64 9.05 -16.76
N THR A 354 16.67 8.92 -15.42
CA THR A 354 17.85 8.46 -14.69
C THR A 354 17.80 6.98 -14.29
N GLY A 355 16.76 6.23 -14.67
CA GLY A 355 16.64 4.80 -14.38
C GLY A 355 15.84 4.47 -13.11
N GLY A 356 14.97 5.37 -12.65
CA GLY A 356 14.08 5.13 -11.51
C GLY A 356 14.76 5.28 -10.14
N LEU A 357 14.27 4.52 -9.16
CA LEU A 357 14.59 4.63 -7.73
C LEU A 357 16.07 4.30 -7.48
N LYS A 358 16.94 5.31 -7.46
CA LYS A 358 18.36 5.15 -7.08
C LYS A 358 18.53 5.19 -5.57
N LEU A 359 19.21 4.19 -5.01
CA LEU A 359 19.76 4.28 -3.66
C LEU A 359 20.84 5.38 -3.63
N GLY A 360 20.57 6.51 -2.96
CA GLY A 360 21.51 7.62 -2.80
C GLY A 360 20.84 8.96 -2.46
N ARG A 361 21.65 9.97 -2.09
CA ARG A 361 21.27 11.27 -1.49
C ARG A 361 20.23 12.14 -2.24
N LYS A 362 19.69 11.72 -3.38
CA LYS A 362 18.52 12.33 -4.05
C LYS A 362 17.59 11.23 -4.56
N MET A 363 16.94 10.53 -3.63
CA MET A 363 15.87 9.58 -3.96
C MET A 363 14.69 10.40 -4.51
N GLN A 364 14.45 10.33 -5.82
CA GLN A 364 13.20 10.80 -6.42
C GLN A 364 12.23 9.62 -6.36
N GLY A 365 11.37 9.62 -5.34
CA GLY A 365 10.28 8.65 -5.22
C GLY A 365 9.26 8.77 -6.36
N PRO A 366 8.22 7.94 -6.37
CA PRO A 366 7.12 8.14 -7.30
C PRO A 366 6.49 9.53 -7.08
N GLU A 367 5.97 10.10 -8.16
CA GLU A 367 5.30 11.40 -8.15
C GLU A 367 3.79 11.24 -7.95
N VAL A 368 3.24 10.14 -8.50
CA VAL A 368 1.81 9.81 -8.43
C VAL A 368 1.65 8.35 -8.03
N SER A 369 0.67 8.08 -7.18
CA SER A 369 0.19 6.72 -6.90
C SER A 369 -1.32 6.66 -7.02
N ALA A 370 -1.85 5.54 -7.48
CA ALA A 370 -3.29 5.36 -7.67
C ALA A 370 -3.68 3.90 -7.50
N VAL A 371 -4.93 3.67 -7.11
CA VAL A 371 -5.52 2.33 -7.07
C VAL A 371 -6.44 2.16 -8.27
N HIS A 372 -6.09 1.24 -9.16
CA HIS A 372 -6.89 0.90 -10.35
C HIS A 372 -7.53 -0.48 -10.12
N PRO A 373 -8.77 -0.56 -9.61
CA PRO A 373 -9.38 -1.81 -9.16
C PRO A 373 -9.56 -2.85 -10.26
N CYS A 374 -9.74 -2.47 -11.53
CA CYS A 374 -9.86 -3.42 -12.63
C CYS A 374 -8.49 -3.88 -13.14
N TRP A 375 -7.54 -2.96 -13.27
CA TRP A 375 -6.16 -3.25 -13.66
C TRP A 375 -5.45 -4.20 -12.70
N CYS A 376 -5.60 -3.99 -11.38
CA CYS A 376 -4.86 -4.77 -10.37
C CYS A 376 -5.35 -6.21 -10.20
N LEU A 377 -6.44 -6.61 -10.89
CA LEU A 377 -6.95 -7.98 -10.91
C LEU A 377 -6.22 -8.88 -11.92
N ALA A 378 -5.47 -8.30 -12.87
CA ALA A 378 -4.72 -9.08 -13.85
C ALA A 378 -3.41 -9.61 -13.23
N ASN A 379 -3.32 -10.93 -13.05
CA ASN A 379 -2.20 -11.57 -12.36
C ASN A 379 -0.84 -11.37 -13.04
N HIS A 380 0.22 -11.59 -12.27
CA HIS A 380 1.59 -11.45 -12.74
C HIS A 380 2.07 -12.64 -13.60
N SER A 381 2.74 -12.33 -14.71
CA SER A 381 3.62 -13.24 -15.44
C SER A 381 4.91 -12.53 -15.86
N CYS A 382 6.03 -13.25 -15.85
CA CYS A 382 7.29 -12.76 -16.43
C CYS A 382 7.33 -12.87 -17.97
N ASP A 383 6.35 -13.54 -18.59
CA ASP A 383 6.04 -13.42 -20.01
C ASP A 383 4.58 -12.94 -20.13
N PRO A 384 4.32 -11.64 -19.90
CA PRO A 384 2.97 -11.09 -19.91
C PRO A 384 2.41 -11.06 -21.34
N ASN A 385 1.08 -11.12 -21.48
CA ASN A 385 0.41 -11.00 -22.78
C ASN A 385 -0.11 -9.58 -23.07
N VAL A 386 -0.09 -8.72 -22.06
CA VAL A 386 -0.35 -7.28 -22.17
C VAL A 386 0.84 -6.47 -21.70
N GLY A 387 0.98 -5.26 -22.23
CA GLY A 387 1.74 -4.18 -21.63
C GLY A 387 0.79 -3.14 -21.04
N TRP A 388 1.31 -2.25 -20.20
CA TRP A 388 0.53 -1.15 -19.65
C TRP A 388 1.32 0.14 -19.59
N GLU A 389 0.58 1.25 -19.67
CA GLU A 389 1.07 2.61 -19.55
C GLU A 389 0.08 3.39 -18.68
N TRP A 390 0.58 4.40 -17.95
CA TRP A 390 -0.26 5.28 -17.13
C TRP A 390 0.04 6.76 -17.40
N GLY A 391 -0.97 7.44 -17.96
CA GLY A 391 -0.93 8.87 -18.29
C GLY A 391 -2.24 9.58 -17.95
N GLY A 392 -2.75 9.38 -16.73
CA GLY A 392 -4.08 9.83 -16.31
C GLY A 392 -5.13 8.72 -16.36
N LYS A 393 -5.02 7.83 -17.35
CA LYS A 393 -5.71 6.54 -17.42
C LYS A 393 -4.69 5.43 -17.51
N VAL A 394 -5.01 4.27 -16.93
CA VAL A 394 -4.22 3.05 -17.11
C VAL A 394 -4.80 2.25 -18.27
N HIS A 395 -3.91 1.76 -19.14
CA HIS A 395 -4.30 0.98 -20.30
C HIS A 395 -3.69 -0.41 -20.27
N PHE A 396 -4.44 -1.43 -20.68
CA PHE A 396 -3.84 -2.66 -21.18
C PHE A 396 -3.82 -2.66 -22.69
N LYS A 397 -2.62 -2.78 -23.26
CA LYS A 397 -2.40 -3.01 -24.68
C LYS A 397 -1.92 -4.43 -24.90
N VAL A 398 -2.59 -5.20 -25.73
CA VAL A 398 -2.15 -6.55 -26.11
C VAL A 398 -0.79 -6.44 -26.77
N ARG A 399 0.18 -7.25 -26.31
CA ARG A 399 1.54 -7.17 -26.83
C ARG A 399 1.58 -7.63 -28.29
N GLU A 400 2.27 -6.83 -29.11
CA GLU A 400 2.63 -7.19 -30.49
C GLU A 400 3.79 -8.18 -30.56
N SER A 401 4.54 -8.33 -29.46
CA SER A 401 5.62 -9.29 -29.32
C SER A 401 5.73 -9.84 -27.89
N ARG A 402 6.02 -11.14 -27.78
CA ARG A 402 6.19 -11.85 -26.50
C ARG A 402 7.65 -11.81 -26.07
N VAL A 403 7.89 -12.06 -24.78
CA VAL A 403 9.24 -11.96 -24.23
C VAL A 403 10.06 -13.17 -24.67
N GLU A 404 11.30 -12.93 -25.14
CA GLU A 404 12.28 -13.98 -25.39
C GLU A 404 12.84 -14.49 -24.06
N TRP A 405 12.74 -15.79 -23.81
CA TRP A 405 13.22 -16.40 -22.58
C TRP A 405 14.69 -16.75 -22.72
N LYS A 406 15.47 -16.53 -21.67
CA LYS A 406 16.93 -16.72 -21.69
C LYS A 406 17.39 -17.49 -20.46
N ARG A 407 18.09 -18.60 -20.68
CA ARG A 407 18.74 -19.34 -19.59
C ARG A 407 20.20 -19.66 -19.94
N GLN A 408 21.02 -19.76 -18.91
CA GLN A 408 22.37 -20.29 -19.04
C GLN A 408 22.36 -21.75 -18.61
N SER A 409 22.58 -22.66 -19.55
CA SER A 409 22.73 -24.10 -19.30
C SER A 409 24.12 -24.53 -19.73
N GLN A 410 24.87 -25.20 -18.85
CA GLN A 410 26.17 -25.81 -19.18
C GLN A 410 27.17 -24.88 -19.92
N GLY A 411 27.21 -23.59 -19.58
CA GLY A 411 28.09 -22.61 -20.21
C GLY A 411 27.68 -22.14 -21.62
N LYS A 412 26.50 -22.54 -22.11
CA LYS A 412 25.89 -22.03 -23.36
C LYS A 412 24.58 -21.30 -23.05
N GLY A 413 24.32 -20.23 -23.80
CA GLY A 413 23.05 -19.52 -23.73
C GLY A 413 21.98 -20.26 -24.53
N GLU A 414 20.87 -20.59 -23.90
CA GLU A 414 19.67 -21.10 -24.57
C GLU A 414 18.62 -19.98 -24.62
N THR A 415 17.96 -19.84 -25.77
CA THR A 415 16.81 -18.93 -25.94
C THR A 415 15.58 -19.70 -26.39
N LYS A 416 14.41 -19.24 -25.94
CA LYS A 416 13.11 -19.82 -26.29
C LYS A 416 12.11 -18.69 -26.57
N VAL A 417 11.40 -18.78 -27.68
CA VAL A 417 10.24 -17.92 -27.97
C VAL A 417 9.02 -18.82 -27.96
N GLN A 418 8.21 -18.75 -26.90
CA GLN A 418 7.07 -19.66 -26.68
C GLN A 418 5.80 -19.21 -27.42
N ASN A 419 5.46 -17.93 -27.35
CA ASN A 419 4.09 -17.48 -27.55
C ASN A 419 3.91 -16.57 -28.76
N VAL A 420 2.84 -16.82 -29.53
CA VAL A 420 2.39 -15.96 -30.63
C VAL A 420 1.66 -14.74 -30.04
N PRO A 421 1.83 -13.53 -30.61
CA PRO A 421 1.06 -12.35 -30.24
C PRO A 421 -0.46 -12.56 -30.35
N GLY A 422 -1.23 -11.77 -29.60
CA GLY A 422 -2.69 -11.92 -29.50
C GLY A 422 -3.11 -12.77 -28.30
N ILE A 423 -4.41 -12.78 -28.01
CA ILE A 423 -4.98 -13.51 -26.87
C ILE A 423 -6.28 -14.17 -27.30
N ALA A 424 -6.35 -15.50 -27.23
CA ALA A 424 -7.57 -16.22 -27.57
C ALA A 424 -8.66 -16.05 -26.48
N LYS A 425 -9.92 -16.18 -26.88
CA LYS A 425 -11.06 -16.25 -25.97
C LYS A 425 -10.82 -17.25 -24.85
N GLY A 426 -11.16 -16.85 -23.63
CA GLY A 426 -11.04 -17.65 -22.41
C GLY A 426 -9.62 -17.75 -21.86
N LYS A 427 -8.62 -17.15 -22.50
CA LYS A 427 -7.26 -17.06 -21.93
C LYS A 427 -7.18 -15.93 -20.90
N GLU A 428 -6.38 -16.17 -19.87
CA GLU A 428 -6.11 -15.18 -18.82
C GLU A 428 -5.30 -14.01 -19.36
N ILE A 429 -5.64 -12.81 -18.94
CA ILE A 429 -4.87 -11.58 -19.12
C ILE A 429 -3.85 -11.52 -17.99
N VAL A 430 -2.56 -11.59 -18.33
CA VAL A 430 -1.46 -11.57 -17.38
C VAL A 430 -0.54 -10.40 -17.67
N ASN A 431 -0.28 -9.60 -16.63
CA ASN A 431 0.53 -8.39 -16.67
C ASN A 431 1.90 -8.60 -15.96
N HIS A 432 2.76 -7.58 -15.93
CA HIS A 432 4.04 -7.58 -15.21
C HIS A 432 4.04 -6.60 -14.02
N TYR A 433 4.59 -7.03 -12.88
CA TYR A 433 4.79 -6.18 -11.68
C TYR A 433 6.27 -5.85 -11.45
N CYS A 434 7.15 -6.42 -12.27
CA CYS A 434 8.59 -6.17 -12.30
C CYS A 434 9.03 -5.90 -13.73
N ASP A 435 10.24 -5.36 -13.89
CA ASP A 435 10.91 -5.31 -15.18
C ASP A 435 11.19 -6.73 -15.69
N VAL A 436 10.55 -7.10 -16.80
CA VAL A 436 10.66 -8.42 -17.42
C VAL A 436 12.03 -8.66 -18.10
N GLY A 437 12.85 -7.61 -18.26
CA GLY A 437 14.23 -7.69 -18.75
C GLY A 437 15.23 -8.22 -17.72
N LEU A 438 14.88 -8.22 -16.43
CA LEU A 438 15.73 -8.72 -15.34
C LEU A 438 15.93 -10.24 -15.40
N LYS A 439 16.99 -10.74 -14.76
CA LYS A 439 17.25 -12.18 -14.61
C LYS A 439 16.26 -12.81 -13.62
N VAL A 440 16.04 -14.12 -13.73
CA VAL A 440 15.06 -14.85 -12.89
C VAL A 440 15.26 -14.65 -11.38
N GLY A 441 16.51 -14.64 -10.90
CA GLY A 441 16.81 -14.39 -9.48
C GLY A 441 16.35 -13.00 -9.02
N ASP A 442 16.67 -11.97 -9.80
CA ASP A 442 16.29 -10.59 -9.49
C ASP A 442 14.77 -10.38 -9.57
N ARG A 443 14.11 -10.99 -10.58
CA ARG A 443 12.64 -10.95 -10.68
C ARG A 443 11.97 -11.63 -9.49
N ARG A 444 12.50 -12.76 -9.02
CA ARG A 444 11.98 -13.48 -7.84
C ARG A 444 12.20 -12.69 -6.56
N ALA A 445 13.36 -12.07 -6.38
CA ALA A 445 13.61 -11.18 -5.25
C ALA A 445 12.59 -10.03 -5.19
N TRP A 446 12.25 -9.43 -6.34
CA TRP A 446 11.20 -8.41 -6.42
C TRP A 446 9.80 -8.98 -6.13
N ALA A 447 9.50 -10.16 -6.67
CA ALA A 447 8.21 -10.84 -6.48
C ALA A 447 7.93 -11.19 -5.01
N VAL A 448 8.95 -11.45 -4.18
CA VAL A 448 8.73 -11.70 -2.74
C VAL A 448 8.00 -10.52 -2.08
N GLY A 449 8.35 -9.28 -2.43
CA GLY A 449 7.67 -8.10 -1.92
C GLY A 449 6.29 -7.86 -2.54
N ALA A 450 6.17 -8.03 -3.86
CA ALA A 450 4.95 -7.68 -4.60
C ALA A 450 3.88 -8.78 -4.60
N LEU A 451 4.26 -10.05 -4.52
CA LEU A 451 3.40 -11.23 -4.58
C LEU A 451 3.39 -12.06 -3.29
N GLY A 452 4.25 -11.72 -2.31
CA GLY A 452 4.42 -12.52 -1.10
C GLY A 452 5.27 -13.80 -1.28
N GLY A 453 5.91 -13.99 -2.44
CA GLY A 453 6.78 -15.15 -2.69
C GLY A 453 7.43 -15.19 -4.08
N ASN A 454 8.09 -16.30 -4.38
CA ASN A 454 8.82 -16.47 -5.65
C ASN A 454 7.84 -16.70 -6.81
N CYS A 455 7.95 -15.91 -7.89
CA CYS A 455 7.15 -16.12 -9.09
C CYS A 455 7.39 -17.53 -9.68
N ARG A 456 6.28 -18.25 -9.93
CA ARG A 456 6.23 -19.62 -10.48
C ARG A 456 5.63 -19.70 -11.88
N CYS A 457 5.61 -18.59 -12.62
CA CYS A 457 5.19 -18.65 -14.03
C CYS A 457 6.14 -19.53 -14.84
N GLU A 458 5.65 -20.07 -15.97
CA GLU A 458 6.38 -21.02 -16.82
C GLU A 458 7.78 -20.51 -17.19
N ARG A 459 7.91 -19.21 -17.53
CA ARG A 459 9.21 -18.58 -17.81
C ARG A 459 10.19 -18.69 -16.63
N CYS A 460 9.74 -18.40 -15.42
CA CYS A 460 10.61 -18.44 -14.25
C CYS A 460 11.07 -19.86 -13.93
N VAL A 461 10.17 -20.84 -14.04
CA VAL A 461 10.51 -22.26 -13.84
C VAL A 461 11.54 -22.71 -14.89
N TRP A 462 11.33 -22.38 -16.17
CA TRP A 462 12.27 -22.70 -17.25
C TRP A 462 13.64 -22.03 -17.09
N GLU A 463 13.67 -20.73 -16.80
CA GLU A 463 14.92 -19.96 -16.66
C GLU A 463 15.70 -20.36 -15.41
N ALA A 464 15.04 -20.86 -14.37
CA ALA A 464 15.68 -21.40 -13.17
C ALA A 464 16.16 -22.85 -13.32
N GLY A 465 15.73 -23.57 -14.37
CA GLY A 465 16.04 -24.98 -14.56
C GLY A 465 15.28 -25.91 -13.61
N GLU A 466 14.04 -25.54 -13.27
CA GLU A 466 13.17 -26.25 -12.31
C GLU A 466 12.09 -27.10 -13.00
N GLU A 467 12.21 -27.32 -14.31
CA GLU A 467 11.29 -28.13 -15.12
C GLU A 467 11.48 -29.64 -14.97
#